data_AF-A0A1H4ICT9-F1
#
_entry.id   AF-A0A1H4ICT9-F1
#
_cell.length_a   1.000
_cell.length_b   1.000
_cell.length_c   1.000
_cell.angle_alpha   90.00
_cell.angle_beta   90.00
_cell.angle_gamma   90.00
#
_symmetry.space_group_name_H-M   'P 1'
#
loop_
_entity.id
_entity.type
_entity.pdbx_description
1 polymer ?
#
loop_
_entity_poly.entity_id
_entity_poly.type
_entity_poly.pdbx_seq_one_letter_code
_entity_poly.pdbx_strand_id
1 'polypeptide(L)' 'MEFYRELSAAAPEDAEGVLCRWWCEAMLDTDTSGGRFTEAALNGTLSTTSIAAASARRRAAGLPVE' A
#
# COMPACT_ATOMS: atom_id res chain seq x y z
N MET A 1 -20.99 9.26 -1.70
CA MET A 1 -19.71 8.59 -1.41
C MET A 1 -18.66 9.16 -2.33
N GLU A 2 -17.45 9.40 -1.83
CA GLU A 2 -16.37 10.04 -2.59
C GLU A 2 -15.90 9.19 -3.78
N PHE A 3 -15.83 7.87 -3.62
CA PHE A 3 -15.59 6.91 -4.70
C PHE A 3 -16.44 7.16 -5.96
N TYR A 4 -17.76 7.18 -5.82
CA TYR A 4 -18.65 7.35 -6.99
C TYR A 4 -18.46 8.72 -7.65
N ARG A 5 -18.16 9.76 -6.87
CA ARG A 5 -17.91 11.11 -7.40
C ARG A 5 -16.64 11.14 -8.25
N GLU A 6 -15.56 10.53 -7.77
CA GLU A 6 -14.30 10.50 -8.51
C GLU A 6 -14.37 9.59 -9.74
N LEU A 7 -14.99 8.42 -9.62
CA LEU A 7 -15.14 7.51 -10.75
C LEU A 7 -16.00 8.12 -11.86
N SER A 8 -17.03 8.90 -11.51
CA SER A 8 -17.88 9.58 -12.50
C SER A 8 -17.25 10.85 -13.08
N ALA A 9 -16.22 11.40 -12.42
CA ALA A 9 -15.44 12.54 -12.93
C ALA A 9 -14.23 12.12 -13.77
N ALA A 10 -13.80 10.85 -13.69
CA ALA A 10 -12.65 10.33 -14.41
C ALA A 10 -12.96 10.12 -15.90
N ALA A 11 -11.97 10.37 -16.76
CA ALA A 11 -12.02 9.91 -18.14
C ALA A 11 -11.99 8.36 -18.16
N PRO A 12 -12.55 7.71 -19.22
CA PRO A 12 -12.57 6.25 -19.31
C PRO A 12 -11.19 5.60 -19.15
N GLU A 13 -10.15 6.21 -19.71
CA GLU A 13 -8.75 5.79 -19.60
C GLU A 13 -8.19 5.84 -18.16
N ASP A 14 -8.72 6.70 -17.30
CA ASP A 14 -8.27 6.87 -15.91
C ASP A 14 -9.09 6.04 -14.91
N ALA A 15 -10.22 5.47 -15.36
CA ALA A 15 -11.15 4.75 -14.49
C ALA A 15 -10.50 3.56 -13.77
N GLU A 16 -9.59 2.84 -14.43
CA GLU A 16 -8.83 1.75 -13.82
C GLU A 16 -7.94 2.23 -12.67
N GLY A 17 -7.29 3.39 -12.83
CA GLY A 17 -6.46 3.98 -11.77
C GLY A 17 -7.28 4.36 -10.55
N VAL A 18 -8.47 4.94 -10.75
CA VAL A 18 -9.41 5.26 -9.67
C VAL A 18 -9.88 3.98 -8.97
N LEU A 19 -10.29 2.95 -9.72
CA LEU A 19 -10.71 1.67 -9.17
C LEU A 19 -9.61 0.99 -8.36
N CYS A 20 -8.39 0.91 -8.89
CA CYS A 20 -7.25 0.31 -8.21
C CYS A 20 -6.92 1.05 -6.90
N ARG A 21 -6.95 2.38 -6.90
CA ARG A 21 -6.68 3.17 -5.69
C ARG A 21 -7.71 2.87 -4.60
N TRP A 22 -9.00 2.97 -4.91
CA TRP A 22 -10.06 2.74 -3.93
C TRP A 22 -10.10 1.29 -3.44
N TRP A 23 -9.78 0.33 -4.31
CA TRP A 23 -9.61 -1.05 -3.91
C TRP A 23 -8.45 -1.22 -2.91
N CYS A 24 -7.28 -0.64 -3.20
CA CYS A 24 -6.14 -0.66 -2.29
C CYS A 24 -6.48 -0.02 -0.94
N GLU A 25 -7.18 1.11 -0.94
CA GLU A 25 -7.60 1.79 0.28
C GLU A 25 -8.57 0.94 1.11
N ALA A 26 -9.55 0.30 0.48
CA ALA A 26 -10.45 -0.65 1.15
C ALA A 26 -9.71 -1.89 1.70
N MET A 27 -8.71 -2.39 0.96
CA MET A 27 -7.87 -3.50 1.43
C MET A 27 -7.01 -3.11 2.62
N LEU A 28 -6.50 -1.88 2.66
CA LEU A 28 -5.72 -1.37 3.80
C LEU A 28 -6.61 -1.12 5.01
N ASP A 29 -7.82 -0.59 4.82
CA ASP A 29 -8.79 -0.35 5.90
C ASP A 29 -9.25 -1.65 6.57
N THR A 30 -9.32 -2.74 5.79
CA THR A 30 -9.67 -4.07 6.29
C THR A 30 -8.49 -4.89 6.80
N ASP A 31 -7.25 -4.40 6.64
CA ASP A 31 -6.07 -5.09 7.17
C ASP A 31 -6.04 -5.00 8.70
N THR A 32 -6.39 -6.11 9.35
CA THR A 32 -6.29 -6.30 10.81
C THR A 32 -4.89 -6.02 11.38
N SER A 33 -3.86 -6.06 10.54
CA SER A 33 -2.48 -5.73 10.89
C SER A 33 -2.11 -4.26 10.61
N GLY A 34 -2.95 -3.47 9.95
CA GLY A 34 -2.65 -2.07 9.62
C GLY A 34 -2.44 -1.21 10.86
N GLY A 35 -3.28 -1.41 11.90
CA GLY A 35 -3.20 -0.67 13.15
C GLY A 35 -1.83 -0.74 13.84
N ARG A 36 -1.21 -1.94 13.89
CA ARG A 36 0.12 -2.11 14.52
C ARG A 36 1.23 -1.35 13.80
N PHE A 37 1.15 -1.18 12.48
CA PHE A 37 2.16 -0.45 11.70
C PHE A 37 1.99 1.06 11.85
N THR A 38 0.74 1.54 11.80
CA THR A 38 0.42 2.95 12.05
C THR A 38 0.84 3.36 13.46
N GLU A 39 0.54 2.55 14.47
CA GLU A 39 0.93 2.79 15.85
C GLU A 39 2.46 2.83 16.01
N ALA A 40 3.17 1.84 15.44
CA ALA A 40 4.63 1.83 15.48
C ALA A 40 5.26 3.03 14.76
N ALA A 41 4.62 3.54 13.70
CA ALA A 41 5.06 4.74 12.99
C ALA A 41 4.92 5.99 13.85
N LEU A 42 3.73 6.20 14.42
CA LEU A 42 3.43 7.35 15.28
C LEU A 42 4.30 7.36 16.54
N ASN A 43 4.60 6.19 17.09
CA ASN A 43 5.46 6.03 18.27
C ASN A 43 6.96 6.02 17.95
N GLY A 44 7.34 6.10 16.67
CA GLY A 44 8.75 6.06 16.25
C GLY A 44 9.46 4.72 16.51
N THR A 45 8.70 3.63 16.67
CA THR A 45 9.20 2.28 16.96
C THR A 45 9.17 1.36 15.74
N LEU A 46 8.83 1.89 14.57
CA LEU A 46 8.91 1.17 13.31
C LEU A 46 10.33 0.59 13.13
N SER A 47 10.39 -0.73 12.99
CA SER A 47 11.67 -1.42 12.77
C SER A 47 12.26 -0.96 11.44
N THR A 48 13.35 -0.19 11.51
CA THR A 48 14.10 0.20 10.33
C THR A 48 15.02 -0.94 9.93
N THR A 49 14.93 -1.39 8.68
CA THR A 49 15.88 -2.33 8.09
C THR A 49 16.64 -1.61 6.98
N SER A 50 17.92 -1.94 6.79
CA SER A 50 18.67 -1.36 5.68
C SER A 50 18.13 -1.86 4.34
N ILE A 51 18.20 -1.03 3.30
CA ILE A 51 17.82 -1.44 1.94
C ILE A 51 18.59 -2.72 1.54
N ALA A 52 19.88 -2.80 1.89
CA ALA A 52 20.69 -3.98 1.64
C ALA A 52 20.10 -5.27 2.28
N ALA A 53 19.62 -5.20 3.52
CA ALA A 53 18.99 -6.32 4.19
C ALA A 53 17.63 -6.70 3.58
N ALA A 54 16.83 -5.70 3.18
CA ALA A 54 15.57 -5.92 2.48
C ALA A 54 15.78 -6.57 1.10
N SER A 55 16.75 -6.08 0.33
CA SER A 55 17.15 -6.63 -0.97
C SER A 55 17.66 -8.07 -0.84
N ALA A 56 18.49 -8.37 0.16
CA ALA A 56 18.97 -9.72 0.42
C ALA A 56 17.81 -10.70 0.70
N ARG A 57 16.85 -10.28 1.53
CA ARG A 57 15.65 -11.07 1.83
C ARG A 57 14.79 -11.32 0.59
N ARG A 58 14.58 -10.30 -0.26
CA ARG A 58 13.84 -10.44 -1.53
C ARG A 58 14.50 -11.42 -2.48
N ARG A 59 15.83 -11.33 -2.67
CA ARG A 59 16.59 -12.30 -3.48
C ARG A 59 16.45 -13.73 -2.94
N ALA A 60 16.57 -13.91 -1.63
CA ALA A 60 16.40 -15.23 -1.00
C ALA A 60 14.99 -15.81 -1.21
N ALA A 61 13.97 -14.95 -1.36
CA ALA A 61 12.60 -15.33 -1.69
C ALA A 61 12.33 -15.49 -3.20
N GLY A 62 13.33 -15.33 -4.07
CA GLY A 62 13.18 -15.38 -5.53
C GLY A 62 12.42 -14.18 -6.12
N LEU A 63 12.27 -13.10 -5.36
CA LEU A 63 11.58 -11.89 -5.80
C LEU A 63 12.56 -10.93 -6.50
N PRO A 64 12.10 -10.18 -7.53
CA PRO A 64 12.95 -9.22 -8.24
C PRO A 64 13.41 -8.09 -7.32
N VAL A 65 14.65 -7.64 -7.53
CA VAL A 65 15.25 -6.47 -6.90
C VAL A 65 15.88 -5.65 -8.01
N GLU A 66 15.23 -4.54 -8.36
CA GLU A 66 15.72 -3.54 -9.31
C GLU A 66 16.44 -2.40 -8.57
#